data_AF-A0A438EHM6-F1
#
_entry.id   AF-A0A438EHM6-F1
#
_cell.length_a   1.000
_cell.length_b   1.000
_cell.length_c   1.000
_cell.angle_alpha   90.00
_cell.angle_beta   90.00
_cell.angle_gamma   90.00
#
_symmetry.space_group_name_H-M   'P 1'
#
loop_
_entity.id
_entity.type
_entity.pdbx_description
1 polymer ?
#
loop_
_entity_poly.entity_id
_entity_poly.type
_entity_poly.pdbx_seq_one_letter_code
_entity_poly.pdbx_strand_id
1 'polypeptide(L)'
;MEISGVLSRRNMPDEIGGFDLSPGHSEEEAHVLAVDDSLVDRKVIERLLKISSCKVTAVDSGRRALQFLGLDEEKNSAGLDGLKVDLIITDYCMPGMTGYELLKKIKESSTFRETPVVIMSSENILTRIDRCLEEGAEDFIVKPVKLSDVKRLKDYMTREDRDGNEGRGINKRKLGEACDVSPSLSSSPPSISSSCSSWSAPSSPTSLDSPTRRLKTSTCD
;
A
#
# COMPACT_ATOMS: atom_id res chain seq x y z
N MET A 1 46.51 63.14 43.34
CA MET A 1 47.30 62.21 42.51
C MET A 1 46.60 62.09 41.17
N GLU A 2 47.04 62.89 40.21
CA GLU A 2 46.84 62.60 38.78
C GLU A 2 47.71 61.38 38.41
N ILE A 3 47.27 60.54 37.47
CA ILE A 3 47.95 60.36 36.17
C ILE A 3 47.07 59.54 35.20
N SER A 4 47.15 60.01 33.96
CA SER A 4 46.56 59.60 32.69
C SER A 4 47.03 58.23 32.19
N GLY A 5 46.27 57.60 31.28
CA GLY A 5 46.71 56.44 30.51
C GLY A 5 45.81 56.12 29.33
N VAL A 6 46.30 56.41 28.12
CA VAL A 6 45.62 56.45 26.82
C VAL A 6 45.74 55.11 26.06
N LEU A 7 44.74 54.84 25.21
CA LEU A 7 44.62 53.89 24.07
C LEU A 7 45.72 52.83 23.83
N SER A 8 45.25 51.60 23.55
CA SER A 8 45.69 50.92 22.32
C SER A 8 44.61 50.04 21.72
N ARG A 9 44.25 50.42 20.49
CA ARG A 9 43.43 49.67 19.54
C ARG A 9 44.10 48.32 19.23
N ARG A 10 43.32 47.25 19.22
CA ARG A 10 43.47 46.18 18.22
C ARG A 10 42.08 45.84 17.68
N ASN A 11 41.93 46.12 16.40
CA ASN A 11 40.80 45.84 15.55
C ASN A 11 41.15 44.57 14.76
N MET A 12 40.26 43.58 14.72
CA MET A 12 39.73 42.89 13.52
C MET A 12 39.02 41.56 13.89
N PRO A 13 38.08 41.10 13.05
CA PRO A 13 36.88 40.34 13.41
C PRO A 13 36.97 38.87 12.96
N ASP A 14 35.94 38.08 13.25
CA ASP A 14 35.37 37.01 12.41
C ASP A 14 34.04 36.55 13.07
N GLU A 15 32.90 36.92 12.48
CA GLU A 15 31.99 36.04 11.74
C GLU A 15 31.27 34.99 12.63
N ILE A 16 30.01 35.24 13.00
CA ILE A 16 28.74 34.82 12.36
C ILE A 16 28.32 33.37 12.71
N GLY A 17 27.09 33.25 13.22
CA GLY A 17 26.37 32.01 13.52
C GLY A 17 25.70 32.12 14.90
N GLY A 18 24.63 32.88 15.08
CA GLY A 18 23.38 32.71 14.34
C GLY A 18 22.58 31.54 14.92
N PHE A 19 22.30 31.53 16.23
CA PHE A 19 21.26 30.66 16.79
C PHE A 19 19.92 31.32 16.51
N ASP A 20 19.50 31.21 15.26
CA ASP A 20 18.16 31.55 14.83
C ASP A 20 17.19 30.58 15.51
N LEU A 21 16.60 31.03 16.62
CA LEU A 21 15.38 30.43 17.16
C LEU A 21 14.21 30.92 16.31
N SER A 22 14.23 30.58 15.03
CA SER A 22 13.01 30.60 14.23
C SER A 22 12.18 29.37 14.62
N PRO A 23 10.86 29.50 14.84
CA PRO A 23 9.98 28.35 14.86
C PRO A 23 9.97 27.81 13.44
N GLY A 24 10.95 26.94 13.14
CA GLY A 24 11.17 26.37 11.83
C GLY A 24 9.91 25.65 11.38
N HIS A 25 9.37 26.11 10.26
CA HIS A 25 8.37 25.48 9.40
C HIS A 25 7.23 24.74 10.14
N SER A 26 6.03 25.30 10.05
CA SER A 26 4.81 24.51 10.18
C SER A 26 4.79 23.43 9.09
N GLU A 27 5.54 22.34 9.28
CA GLU A 27 5.35 21.10 8.54
C GLU A 27 3.92 20.66 8.87
N GLU A 28 3.01 20.85 7.92
CA GLU A 28 1.66 20.31 8.05
C GLU A 28 1.80 18.80 8.26
N GLU A 29 1.37 18.34 9.44
CA GLU A 29 1.45 16.95 9.83
C GLU A 29 0.56 16.13 8.88
N ALA A 30 1.17 15.24 8.09
CA ALA A 30 0.43 14.43 7.12
C ALA A 30 -0.72 13.67 7.80
N HIS A 31 -1.92 13.80 7.24
CA HIS A 31 -3.14 13.26 7.83
C HIS A 31 -3.44 11.88 7.26
N VAL A 32 -3.42 10.88 8.15
CA VAL A 32 -3.70 9.48 7.85
C VAL A 32 -5.06 9.06 8.39
N LEU A 33 -5.87 8.44 7.54
CA LEU A 33 -7.07 7.72 7.94
C LEU A 33 -6.72 6.25 8.19
N ALA A 34 -6.82 5.80 9.44
CA ALA A 34 -6.62 4.41 9.84
C ALA A 34 -7.97 3.70 10.06
N VAL A 35 -8.20 2.60 9.36
CA VAL A 35 -9.46 1.86 9.37
C VAL A 35 -9.19 0.42 9.82
N ASP A 36 -9.74 0.01 10.96
CA ASP A 36 -9.57 -1.36 11.47
C ASP A 36 -10.68 -1.65 12.49
N ASP A 37 -11.38 -2.78 12.35
CA ASP A 37 -12.48 -3.16 13.24
C ASP A 37 -11.99 -3.67 14.60
N SER A 38 -10.80 -4.25 14.65
CA SER A 38 -10.15 -4.67 15.89
C SER A 38 -9.67 -3.45 16.66
N LEU A 39 -10.23 -3.21 17.85
CA LEU A 39 -9.80 -2.11 18.73
C LEU A 39 -8.31 -2.18 19.06
N VAL A 40 -7.76 -3.38 19.23
CA VAL A 40 -6.35 -3.59 19.56
C VAL A 40 -5.47 -3.19 18.38
N ASP A 41 -5.76 -3.71 17.19
CA ASP A 41 -4.98 -3.40 15.98
C ASP A 41 -5.10 -1.92 15.61
N ARG A 42 -6.32 -1.36 15.70
CA ARG A 42 -6.58 0.07 15.53
C ARG A 42 -5.73 0.93 16.45
N LYS A 43 -5.58 0.54 17.72
CA LYS A 43 -4.74 1.27 18.69
C LYS A 43 -3.25 1.12 18.42
N VAL A 44 -2.82 -0.06 17.96
CA VAL A 44 -1.43 -0.29 17.55
C VAL A 44 -1.07 0.60 16.37
N ILE A 45 -1.87 0.58 15.29
CA ILE A 45 -1.57 1.38 14.09
C ILE A 45 -1.67 2.88 14.37
N GLU A 46 -2.67 3.32 15.14
CA GLU A 46 -2.81 4.71 15.58
C GLU A 46 -1.56 5.17 16.35
N ARG A 47 -1.03 4.34 17.25
CA ARG A 47 0.18 4.67 18.01
C ARG A 47 1.42 4.74 17.12
N LEU A 48 1.61 3.79 16.21
CA LEU A 48 2.77 3.75 15.32
C LEU A 48 2.81 4.95 14.36
N LEU A 49 1.65 5.34 13.82
CA LEU A 49 1.51 6.53 12.98
C LEU A 49 1.79 7.82 13.76
N LYS A 50 1.26 7.96 14.98
CA LYS A 50 1.54 9.12 15.84
C LYS A 50 3.02 9.23 16.24
N ILE A 51 3.69 8.10 16.51
CA ILE A 51 5.16 8.08 16.75
C ILE A 51 5.93 8.59 15.52
N SER A 52 5.34 8.43 14.34
CA SER A 52 5.91 8.88 13.08
C SER A 52 5.50 10.31 12.71
N SER A 53 4.95 11.10 13.64
CA SER A 53 4.48 12.47 13.40
C SER A 53 3.45 12.55 12.26
N CYS A 54 2.46 11.67 12.30
CA CYS A 54 1.28 11.75 11.44
C CYS A 54 0.06 12.10 12.29
N LYS A 55 -0.78 13.00 11.77
CA LYS A 55 -2.11 13.25 12.31
C LYS A 55 -2.95 12.03 11.95
N VAL A 56 -3.61 11.41 12.92
CA VAL A 56 -4.37 10.17 12.68
C VAL A 56 -5.83 10.36 13.01
N THR A 57 -6.70 10.05 12.04
CA THR A 57 -8.10 9.75 12.31
C THR A 57 -8.27 8.24 12.27
N ALA A 58 -8.71 7.65 13.37
CA ALA A 58 -8.96 6.21 13.45
C ALA A 58 -10.47 5.93 13.46
N VAL A 59 -10.93 5.05 12.57
CA VAL A 59 -12.31 4.59 12.46
C VAL A 59 -12.39 3.06 12.50
N ASP A 60 -13.55 2.52 12.88
CA ASP A 60 -13.73 1.10 13.20
C ASP A 60 -14.32 0.25 12.08
N SER A 61 -14.59 0.82 10.91
CA SER A 61 -15.28 0.10 9.84
C SER A 61 -15.17 0.86 8.52
N GLY A 62 -15.27 0.11 7.42
CA GLY A 62 -15.31 0.69 6.07
C GLY A 62 -16.46 1.67 5.87
N ARG A 63 -17.64 1.41 6.47
CA ARG A 63 -18.78 2.35 6.39
C ARG A 63 -18.46 3.69 7.06
N ARG A 64 -17.83 3.69 8.24
CA ARG A 64 -17.42 4.93 8.91
C ARG A 64 -16.32 5.65 8.15
N ALA A 65 -15.43 4.91 7.47
CA ALA A 65 -14.43 5.51 6.59
C ALA A 65 -15.08 6.25 5.41
N LEU A 66 -16.05 5.63 4.73
CA LEU A 66 -16.79 6.30 3.65
C LEU A 66 -17.55 7.53 4.14
N GLN A 67 -18.20 7.43 5.31
CA GLN A 67 -18.88 8.58 5.91
C GLN A 67 -17.90 9.71 6.22
N PHE A 68 -16.72 9.39 6.77
CA PHE A 68 -15.68 10.37 7.06
C PHE A 68 -15.14 11.04 5.79
N LEU A 69 -14.99 10.26 4.70
CA LEU A 69 -14.55 10.75 3.40
C LEU A 69 -15.67 11.45 2.61
N GLY A 70 -16.91 11.48 3.10
CA GLY A 70 -18.05 12.04 2.36
C GLY A 70 -18.45 11.22 1.12
N LEU A 71 -18.11 9.93 1.09
CA LEU A 71 -18.41 8.98 0.01
C LEU A 71 -19.64 8.09 0.30
N ASP A 72 -20.39 8.39 1.37
CA ASP A 72 -21.63 7.68 1.71
C ASP A 72 -22.84 8.34 1.04
N GLU A 73 -23.38 7.71 0.00
CA GLU A 73 -24.49 8.23 -0.82
C GLU A 73 -25.79 8.43 -0.03
N GLU A 74 -26.02 7.65 1.05
CA GLU A 74 -27.26 7.72 1.84
C GLU A 74 -27.34 8.94 2.76
N LYS A 75 -26.20 9.56 3.08
CA LYS A 75 -26.12 10.71 3.98
C LYS A 75 -25.19 11.74 3.38
N ASN A 76 -25.79 12.62 2.57
CA ASN A 76 -25.22 13.89 2.13
C ASN A 76 -25.05 14.88 3.31
N SER A 77 -24.54 14.39 4.43
CA SER A 77 -24.47 15.06 5.72
C SER A 77 -23.04 15.52 5.93
N ALA A 78 -22.80 16.80 5.67
CA ALA A 78 -21.61 17.55 6.06
C ALA A 78 -20.32 16.76 5.87
N GLY A 79 -19.85 16.68 4.62
CA GLY A 79 -18.42 16.51 4.42
C GLY A 79 -17.71 17.46 5.38
N LEU A 80 -16.69 16.98 6.10
CA LEU A 80 -15.79 17.90 6.77
C LEU A 80 -15.05 18.64 5.65
N ASP A 81 -15.68 19.73 5.19
CA ASP A 81 -15.18 20.61 4.15
C ASP A 81 -13.76 21.02 4.55
N GLY A 82 -12.77 20.45 3.87
CA GLY A 82 -11.37 20.84 4.02
C GLY A 82 -10.43 19.90 4.80
N LEU A 83 -10.84 18.70 5.22
CA LEU A 83 -9.85 17.73 5.73
C LEU A 83 -9.23 16.92 4.58
N LYS A 84 -8.10 17.40 4.09
CA LYS A 84 -7.23 16.64 3.16
C LYS A 84 -6.69 15.41 3.90
N VAL A 85 -6.93 14.23 3.33
CA VAL A 85 -6.34 12.97 3.78
C VAL A 85 -5.19 12.64 2.84
N ASP A 86 -3.98 12.54 3.37
CA ASP A 86 -2.76 12.27 2.59
C ASP A 86 -2.51 10.78 2.39
N LEU A 87 -3.07 9.91 3.25
CA LEU A 87 -2.99 8.46 3.11
C LEU A 87 -4.13 7.75 3.83
N ILE A 88 -4.60 6.65 3.26
CA ILE A 88 -5.57 5.76 3.89
C ILE A 88 -4.89 4.41 4.13
N ILE A 89 -4.98 3.91 5.37
CA ILE A 89 -4.54 2.57 5.73
C ILE A 89 -5.72 1.80 6.29
N THR A 90 -6.03 0.64 5.72
CA THR A 90 -7.23 -0.13 6.08
C THR A 90 -6.93 -1.61 6.28
N ASP A 91 -7.59 -2.22 7.26
CA ASP A 91 -7.66 -3.67 7.35
C ASP A 91 -8.45 -4.27 6.18
N TYR A 92 -8.06 -5.46 5.75
CA TYR A 92 -8.72 -6.21 4.68
C TYR A 92 -10.01 -6.89 5.17
N CYS A 93 -9.97 -7.54 6.33
CA CYS A 93 -11.00 -8.42 6.86
C CYS A 93 -11.91 -7.70 7.86
N MET A 94 -12.73 -6.77 7.37
CA MET A 94 -13.72 -6.07 8.21
C MET A 94 -15.14 -6.62 8.01
N PRO A 95 -15.98 -6.65 9.05
CA PRO A 95 -17.38 -7.08 8.95
C PRO A 95 -18.21 -6.09 8.12
N GLY A 96 -19.12 -6.63 7.30
CA GLY A 96 -20.06 -5.87 6.47
C GLY A 96 -19.46 -5.28 5.19
N MET A 97 -18.26 -4.69 5.27
CA MET A 97 -17.53 -4.17 4.11
C MET A 97 -16.05 -4.49 4.27
N THR A 98 -15.47 -5.17 3.28
CA THR A 98 -14.04 -5.51 3.25
C THR A 98 -13.18 -4.29 2.92
N GLY A 99 -11.88 -4.34 3.28
CA GLY A 99 -10.92 -3.32 2.88
C GLY A 99 -10.75 -3.21 1.36
N TYR A 100 -10.95 -4.31 0.62
CA TYR A 100 -10.94 -4.30 -0.84
C TYR A 100 -12.14 -3.54 -1.43
N GLU A 101 -13.35 -3.72 -0.88
CA GLU A 101 -14.52 -2.95 -1.31
C GLU A 101 -14.39 -1.46 -0.97
N LEU A 102 -13.80 -1.15 0.19
CA LEU A 102 -13.48 0.22 0.56
C LEU A 102 -12.47 0.85 -0.42
N LEU A 103 -11.37 0.14 -0.73
CA LEU A 103 -10.38 0.55 -1.73
C LEU A 103 -11.04 0.90 -3.06
N LYS A 104 -11.88 0.00 -3.58
CA LYS A 104 -12.58 0.19 -4.84
C LYS A 104 -13.40 1.48 -4.84
N LYS A 105 -14.22 1.70 -3.80
CA LYS A 105 -15.03 2.93 -3.66
C LYS A 105 -14.18 4.20 -3.57
N ILE A 106 -13.04 4.14 -2.89
CA ILE A 106 -12.10 5.28 -2.81
C ILE A 106 -11.52 5.58 -4.20
N LYS A 107 -11.11 4.54 -4.95
CA LYS A 107 -10.51 4.69 -6.28
C LYS A 107 -11.50 5.09 -7.37
N GLU A 108 -12.78 4.77 -7.20
CA GLU A 108 -13.88 5.24 -8.06
C GLU A 108 -14.25 6.72 -7.79
N SER A 109 -13.90 7.28 -6.62
CA SER A 109 -14.20 8.68 -6.28
C SER A 109 -13.28 9.66 -7.00
N SER A 110 -13.84 10.72 -7.60
CA SER A 110 -13.06 11.79 -8.22
C SER A 110 -12.16 12.55 -7.26
N THR A 111 -12.51 12.60 -5.97
CA THR A 111 -11.78 13.37 -4.95
C THR A 111 -10.62 12.60 -4.32
N PHE A 112 -10.76 11.28 -4.16
CA PHE A 112 -9.78 10.46 -3.44
C PHE A 112 -9.08 9.40 -4.29
N ARG A 113 -9.34 9.37 -5.60
CA ARG A 113 -8.69 8.41 -6.51
C ARG A 113 -7.17 8.44 -6.43
N GLU A 114 -6.59 9.61 -6.25
CA GLU A 114 -5.14 9.83 -6.17
C GLU A 114 -4.59 9.62 -4.76
N THR A 115 -5.44 9.59 -3.72
CA THR A 115 -5.01 9.33 -2.35
C THR A 115 -4.42 7.91 -2.26
N PRO A 116 -3.19 7.74 -1.74
CA PRO A 116 -2.58 6.43 -1.59
C PRO A 116 -3.36 5.60 -0.56
N VAL A 117 -3.67 4.36 -0.93
CA VAL A 117 -4.38 3.41 -0.06
C VAL A 117 -3.49 2.21 0.20
N VAL A 118 -3.29 1.88 1.47
CA VAL A 118 -2.47 0.75 1.93
C VAL A 118 -3.36 -0.25 2.63
N ILE A 119 -3.25 -1.52 2.23
CA ILE A 119 -4.04 -2.60 2.83
C ILE A 119 -3.22 -3.31 3.90
N MET A 120 -3.84 -3.60 5.04
CA MET A 120 -3.31 -4.45 6.10
C MET A 120 -4.08 -5.76 6.15
N SER A 121 -3.41 -6.89 6.35
CA SER A 121 -4.07 -8.20 6.47
C SER A 121 -3.33 -9.11 7.42
N SER A 122 -4.07 -9.88 8.22
CA SER A 122 -3.49 -10.98 9.03
C SER A 122 -3.08 -12.18 8.18
N GLU A 123 -3.62 -12.30 6.97
CA GLU A 123 -3.35 -13.39 6.04
C GLU A 123 -2.41 -12.94 4.91
N ASN A 124 -1.45 -13.80 4.57
CA ASN A 124 -0.50 -13.60 3.47
C ASN A 124 -0.91 -14.41 2.23
N ILE A 125 -1.98 -13.99 1.57
CA ILE A 125 -2.53 -14.67 0.39
C ILE A 125 -2.15 -13.87 -0.87
N LEU A 126 -1.31 -14.45 -1.72
CA LEU A 126 -0.81 -13.79 -2.94
C LEU A 126 -1.93 -13.27 -3.84
N THR A 127 -2.97 -14.08 -4.08
CA THR A 127 -4.11 -13.67 -4.92
C THR A 127 -4.89 -12.48 -4.35
N ARG A 128 -4.90 -12.28 -3.03
CA ARG A 128 -5.48 -11.07 -2.41
C ARG A 128 -4.59 -9.86 -2.60
N ILE A 129 -3.28 -10.05 -2.41
CA ILE A 129 -2.28 -9.00 -2.60
C ILE A 129 -2.35 -8.48 -4.03
N ASP A 130 -2.27 -9.38 -5.01
CA ASP A 130 -2.30 -9.04 -6.43
C ASP A 130 -3.58 -8.28 -6.78
N ARG A 131 -4.74 -8.77 -6.35
CA ARG A 131 -6.02 -8.08 -6.59
C ARG A 131 -6.09 -6.69 -5.98
N CYS A 132 -5.53 -6.47 -4.79
CA CYS A 132 -5.53 -5.14 -4.17
C CYS A 132 -4.61 -4.18 -4.94
N LEU A 133 -3.44 -4.65 -5.36
CA LEU A 133 -2.49 -3.83 -6.13
C LEU A 133 -3.04 -3.50 -7.53
N GLU A 134 -3.70 -4.45 -8.19
CA GLU A 134 -4.37 -4.25 -9.48
C GLU A 134 -5.51 -3.21 -9.39
N GLU A 135 -6.23 -3.18 -8.27
CA GLU A 135 -7.27 -2.17 -7.99
C GLU A 135 -6.70 -0.79 -7.62
N GLY A 136 -5.37 -0.68 -7.47
CA GLY A 136 -4.67 0.58 -7.21
C GLY A 136 -4.30 0.83 -5.75
N ALA A 137 -4.21 -0.21 -4.92
CA ALA A 137 -3.52 -0.08 -3.64
C ALA A 137 -2.03 0.22 -3.87
N GLU A 138 -1.47 1.13 -3.07
CA GLU A 138 -0.07 1.54 -3.18
C GLU A 138 0.88 0.56 -2.46
N ASP A 139 0.42 -0.09 -1.38
CA ASP A 139 1.17 -1.13 -0.67
C ASP A 139 0.22 -2.13 0.03
N PHE A 140 0.77 -3.28 0.40
CA PHE A 140 0.12 -4.31 1.19
C PHE A 140 1.02 -4.76 2.35
N ILE A 141 0.51 -4.67 3.58
CA ILE A 141 1.23 -4.99 4.81
C ILE A 141 0.60 -6.20 5.48
N VAL A 142 1.41 -7.22 5.77
CA VAL A 142 0.98 -8.35 6.60
C VAL A 142 1.14 -7.98 8.08
N LYS A 143 0.07 -8.12 8.86
CA LYS A 143 0.07 -7.91 10.30
C LYS A 143 0.93 -8.96 11.02
N PRO A 144 1.57 -8.66 12.16
CA PRO A 144 1.48 -7.40 12.92
C PRO A 144 2.29 -6.27 12.28
N VAL A 145 1.70 -5.08 12.23
CA VAL A 145 2.35 -3.89 11.65
C VAL A 145 3.51 -3.44 12.51
N LYS A 146 4.65 -3.14 11.88
CA LYS A 146 5.87 -2.67 12.55
C LYS A 146 6.11 -1.20 12.26
N LEU A 147 6.91 -0.57 13.12
CA LEU A 147 7.32 0.82 12.91
C LEU A 147 8.07 1.03 11.58
N SER A 148 8.81 0.02 11.11
CA SER A 148 9.47 0.05 9.80
C SER A 148 8.49 0.11 8.64
N ASP A 149 7.29 -0.46 8.80
CA ASP A 149 6.26 -0.41 7.78
C ASP A 149 5.68 0.99 7.69
N VAL A 150 5.33 1.59 8.85
CA VAL A 150 4.83 2.97 8.89
C VAL A 150 5.84 3.98 8.37
N LYS A 151 7.13 3.82 8.67
CA LYS A 151 8.19 4.72 8.17
C LYS A 151 8.25 4.79 6.65
N ARG A 152 8.08 3.66 5.95
CA ARG A 152 8.06 3.67 4.46
C ARG A 152 6.78 4.27 3.89
N LEU A 153 5.70 4.38 4.67
CA LEU A 153 4.46 4.98 4.18
C LEU A 153 4.59 6.49 3.95
N LYS A 154 5.54 7.15 4.62
CA LYS A 154 5.82 8.58 4.40
C LYS A 154 6.22 8.86 2.95
N ASP A 155 6.93 7.92 2.32
CA ASP A 155 7.36 8.04 0.92
C ASP A 155 6.18 8.12 -0.05
N TYR A 156 4.98 7.71 0.37
CA TYR A 156 3.75 7.84 -0.42
C TYR A 156 3.06 9.18 -0.24
N MET A 157 3.26 9.86 0.89
CA MET A 157 2.62 11.14 1.22
C MET A 157 3.35 12.33 0.60
N THR A 158 4.66 12.24 0.42
CA THR A 158 5.51 13.33 -0.10
C THR A 158 5.71 13.28 -1.62
N ARG A 159 4.91 12.49 -2.34
CA ARG A 159 5.03 12.38 -3.81
C ARG A 159 4.38 13.60 -4.42
N GLU A 160 5.17 14.65 -4.64
CA GLU A 160 4.82 15.71 -5.56
C GLU A 160 4.48 15.10 -6.93
N ASP A 161 3.38 15.59 -7.50
CA ASP A 161 2.65 15.07 -8.65
C ASP A 161 3.57 14.46 -9.72
N ARG A 162 3.63 13.12 -9.78
CA ARG A 162 4.23 12.43 -10.92
C ARG A 162 3.22 12.41 -12.05
N ASP A 163 3.36 13.43 -12.89
CA ASP A 163 2.97 13.44 -14.29
C ASP A 163 3.34 12.11 -14.98
N GLY A 164 2.43 11.59 -15.80
CA GLY A 164 2.72 10.56 -16.79
C GLY A 164 2.69 9.09 -16.33
N ASN A 165 1.63 8.41 -16.73
CA ASN A 165 1.55 6.98 -16.99
C ASN A 165 2.86 6.41 -17.57
N GLU A 166 3.58 5.58 -16.80
CA GLU A 166 4.36 4.43 -17.30
C GLU A 166 4.77 3.49 -16.16
N GLY A 167 4.62 2.18 -16.41
CA GLY A 167 4.61 1.10 -15.43
C GLY A 167 5.75 1.12 -14.41
N ARG A 168 5.42 1.19 -13.13
CA ARG A 168 6.42 1.10 -12.05
C ARG A 168 6.58 -0.35 -11.62
N GLY A 169 7.72 -0.91 -12.04
CA GLY A 169 8.14 -2.29 -11.76
C GLY A 169 8.02 -2.69 -10.30
N ILE A 170 7.50 -3.90 -10.12
CA ILE A 170 7.34 -4.61 -8.86
C ILE A 170 8.72 -4.78 -8.21
N ASN A 171 8.92 -4.15 -7.05
CA ASN A 171 10.03 -4.49 -6.16
C ASN A 171 9.77 -5.87 -5.54
N LYS A 172 10.09 -6.94 -6.29
CA LYS A 172 10.18 -8.31 -5.77
C LYS A 172 11.32 -8.36 -4.75
N ARG A 173 11.04 -8.04 -3.49
CA ARG A 173 11.96 -8.37 -2.38
C ARG A 173 11.84 -9.86 -2.07
N LYS A 174 12.72 -10.61 -2.73
CA LYS A 174 13.37 -11.86 -2.35
C LYS A 174 12.85 -12.48 -1.03
N LEU A 175 11.92 -13.43 -1.16
CA LEU A 175 11.65 -14.41 -0.12
C LEU A 175 12.87 -15.35 -0.07
N GLY A 176 13.52 -15.40 1.09
CA GLY A 176 14.68 -16.26 1.32
C GLY A 176 14.26 -17.72 1.34
N GLU A 177 14.80 -18.48 0.40
CA GLU A 177 14.76 -19.94 0.41
C GLU A 177 16.17 -20.43 0.73
N ALA A 178 16.33 -21.05 1.90
CA ALA A 178 17.53 -21.73 2.32
C ALA A 178 17.16 -23.17 2.63
N CYS A 179 17.55 -24.09 1.75
CA CYS A 179 17.90 -25.46 2.14
C CYS A 179 19.05 -25.93 1.24
N ASP A 180 20.19 -26.17 1.89
CA ASP A 180 21.38 -26.85 1.41
C ASP A 180 21.10 -28.14 0.60
N VAL A 181 21.80 -28.31 -0.53
CA VAL A 181 22.58 -29.54 -0.83
C VAL A 181 23.78 -29.17 -1.73
N SER A 182 24.99 -29.45 -1.26
CA SER A 182 26.29 -29.21 -1.89
C SER A 182 26.55 -30.03 -3.18
N PRO A 183 27.46 -29.59 -4.09
CA PRO A 183 27.89 -30.40 -5.23
C PRO A 183 29.25 -31.07 -4.98
N SER A 184 29.40 -32.34 -5.40
CA SER A 184 30.71 -32.95 -5.62
C SER A 184 30.72 -33.85 -6.86
N LEU A 185 31.82 -33.73 -7.59
CA LEU A 185 32.15 -34.24 -8.94
C LEU A 185 32.35 -35.77 -9.00
N SER A 186 32.08 -36.42 -10.15
CA SER A 186 33.10 -37.17 -10.94
C SER A 186 32.52 -38.10 -12.04
N SER A 187 33.03 -37.92 -13.27
CA SER A 187 33.47 -38.91 -14.30
C SER A 187 32.55 -39.99 -14.94
N SER A 188 32.77 -40.14 -16.26
CA SER A 188 31.99 -40.77 -17.36
C SER A 188 32.13 -42.32 -17.53
N PRO A 189 31.81 -42.97 -18.71
CA PRO A 189 30.79 -44.03 -18.91
C PRO A 189 31.39 -45.42 -19.32
N PRO A 190 30.63 -46.45 -19.82
CA PRO A 190 30.19 -46.55 -21.24
C PRO A 190 28.88 -47.34 -21.52
N SER A 191 28.57 -47.43 -22.82
CA SER A 191 27.42 -47.96 -23.59
C SER A 191 27.17 -49.47 -23.55
N ILE A 192 25.90 -49.91 -23.76
CA ILE A 192 25.51 -51.03 -24.65
C ILE A 192 24.02 -50.95 -25.10
N SER A 193 23.80 -51.45 -26.31
CA SER A 193 22.57 -51.60 -27.11
C SER A 193 21.48 -52.50 -26.52
N SER A 194 20.21 -52.31 -26.91
CA SER A 194 19.41 -53.29 -27.68
C SER A 194 17.94 -52.85 -27.88
N SER A 195 17.39 -53.26 -29.02
CA SER A 195 16.09 -52.93 -29.59
C SER A 195 15.01 -53.95 -29.21
N CYS A 196 13.76 -53.53 -29.01
CA CYS A 196 12.51 -54.25 -29.36
C CYS A 196 11.32 -53.28 -29.18
N SER A 197 10.65 -52.81 -30.23
CA SER A 197 9.53 -53.42 -30.97
C SER A 197 8.16 -53.32 -30.29
N SER A 198 7.35 -52.38 -30.81
CA SER A 198 5.92 -52.50 -31.17
C SER A 198 4.85 -52.66 -30.09
N TRP A 199 3.99 -51.63 -29.97
CA TRP A 199 2.54 -51.84 -30.02
C TRP A 199 1.79 -50.64 -30.60
N SER A 200 0.72 -50.94 -31.32
CA SER A 200 0.00 -50.04 -32.24
C SER A 200 -1.39 -49.67 -31.70
N ALA A 201 -1.75 -48.38 -31.86
CA ALA A 201 -3.07 -47.80 -32.21
C ALA A 201 -4.29 -48.00 -31.25
N PRO A 202 -5.47 -47.36 -31.47
CA PRO A 202 -5.84 -46.25 -32.39
C PRO A 202 -6.70 -45.09 -31.79
N SER A 203 -6.66 -43.96 -32.50
CA SER A 203 -7.72 -43.08 -33.04
C SER A 203 -9.06 -42.77 -32.32
N SER A 204 -9.38 -41.47 -32.35
CA SER A 204 -10.61 -40.72 -32.01
C SER A 204 -11.92 -41.21 -32.67
N PRO A 205 -13.08 -40.66 -32.25
CA PRO A 205 -13.70 -39.67 -33.15
C PRO A 205 -14.36 -38.45 -32.49
N THR A 206 -14.48 -37.43 -33.34
CA THR A 206 -15.19 -36.15 -33.29
C THR A 206 -16.71 -36.27 -33.18
N SER A 207 -17.38 -35.21 -32.69
CA SER A 207 -18.58 -34.63 -33.35
C SER A 207 -18.91 -33.23 -32.80
N LEU A 208 -18.89 -32.24 -33.71
CA LEU A 208 -19.69 -31.02 -33.64
C LEU A 208 -21.16 -31.35 -33.95
N ASP A 209 -22.12 -30.59 -33.40
CA ASP A 209 -23.03 -29.77 -34.21
C ASP A 209 -23.91 -28.87 -33.30
N SER A 210 -24.11 -27.62 -33.71
CA SER A 210 -25.17 -26.71 -33.22
C SER A 210 -26.28 -26.68 -34.27
N PRO A 211 -27.54 -26.39 -33.92
CA PRO A 211 -28.09 -25.14 -34.46
C PRO A 211 -29.09 -24.38 -33.57
N THR A 212 -29.06 -23.05 -33.77
CA THR A 212 -30.08 -22.01 -33.54
C THR A 212 -31.54 -22.42 -33.81
N ARG A 213 -32.52 -21.89 -33.03
CA ARG A 213 -33.34 -20.68 -33.34
C ARG A 213 -34.66 -20.56 -32.51
N ARG A 214 -34.97 -19.32 -32.13
CA ARG A 214 -36.29 -18.61 -32.15
C ARG A 214 -37.26 -18.63 -30.93
N LEU A 215 -37.54 -17.39 -30.45
CA LEU A 215 -38.81 -16.73 -30.03
C LEU A 215 -40.01 -17.64 -29.58
N LYS A 216 -40.77 -17.36 -28.52
CA LYS A 216 -41.66 -16.18 -28.30
C LYS A 216 -42.44 -16.29 -26.95
N THR A 217 -42.80 -15.13 -26.37
CA THR A 217 -44.04 -14.74 -25.62
C THR A 217 -44.49 -15.36 -24.27
N SER A 218 -44.79 -14.46 -23.32
CA SER A 218 -45.95 -14.32 -22.37
C SER A 218 -46.50 -15.59 -21.66
N THR A 219 -46.94 -15.61 -20.39
CA THR A 219 -47.85 -14.71 -19.65
C THR A 219 -47.82 -15.10 -18.15
N CYS A 220 -48.33 -14.20 -17.32
CA CYS A 220 -48.70 -14.26 -15.91
C CYS A 220 -49.45 -15.52 -15.45
N ASP A 221 -49.25 -15.90 -14.19
CA ASP A 221 -50.29 -16.14 -13.17
C ASP A 221 -49.68 -15.84 -11.78
#